data_AF-A0A3P7IKH8-F1
#
_entry.id   AF-A0A3P7IKH8-F1
#
_cell.length_a   1.000
_cell.length_b   1.000
_cell.length_c   1.000
_cell.angle_alpha   90.00
_cell.angle_beta   90.00
_cell.angle_gamma   90.00
#
_symmetry.space_group_name_H-M   'P 1'
#
loop_
_entity.id
_entity.type
_entity.pdbx_description
1 polymer ?
#
loop_
_entity_poly.entity_id
_entity_poly.type
_entity_poly.pdbx_seq_one_letter_code
_entity_poly.pdbx_strand_id
1 'polypeptide(L)'
;MKLSLDIKDQHLHPDEPIVVDAVHRQLNPIRVLYRWPWDKLYLHFLKPTFGVYYGTAIRVTVPKVILTFLALETMYYYWKYEVKDWQHLRGIETMPQKDVITNAKEIEAKYPGLQAKGLENPAKHNYYSPTFDKRTAYLDVGVTKRPW
;
A
#
# COMPACT_ATOMS: atom_id res chain seq x y z
N MET A 1 46.30 -34.63 23.61
CA MET A 1 46.98 -34.31 22.35
C MET A 1 46.37 -33.02 21.80
N LYS A 2 46.94 -31.86 22.15
CA LYS A 2 46.51 -30.55 21.64
C LYS A 2 47.51 -30.16 20.54
N LEU A 3 47.05 -30.07 19.30
CA LEU A 3 47.81 -29.50 18.20
C LEU A 3 47.97 -28.00 18.48
N SER A 4 49.17 -27.56 18.88
CA SER A 4 49.51 -26.14 18.89
C SER A 4 49.89 -25.74 17.47
N LEU A 5 48.96 -25.09 16.76
CA LEU A 5 49.28 -24.40 15.51
C LEU A 5 50.27 -23.27 15.84
N ASP A 6 51.40 -23.27 15.14
CA ASP A 6 52.52 -22.35 15.36
C ASP A 6 52.13 -20.92 14.94
N ILE A 7 52.51 -19.91 15.73
CA ILE A 7 52.06 -18.52 15.57
C ILE A 7 52.49 -17.93 14.21
N LYS A 8 53.56 -18.47 13.61
CA LYS A 8 54.05 -18.07 12.29
C LYS A 8 53.10 -18.44 11.15
N ASP A 9 52.30 -19.49 11.29
CA ASP A 9 51.30 -19.90 10.28
C ASP A 9 50.06 -18.99 10.28
N GLN A 10 49.95 -18.05 11.24
CA GLN A 10 48.87 -17.06 11.28
C GLN A 10 49.18 -15.78 10.51
N HIS A 11 50.37 -15.65 9.92
CA HIS A 11 50.71 -14.50 9.09
C HIS A 11 50.14 -14.69 7.69
N LEU A 12 49.04 -14.00 7.39
CA LEU A 12 48.48 -13.98 6.04
C LEU A 12 49.47 -13.35 5.05
N HIS A 13 49.39 -13.80 3.80
CA HIS A 13 50.12 -13.19 2.70
C HIS A 13 49.72 -11.71 2.58
N PRO A 14 50.64 -10.79 2.21
CA PRO A 14 50.34 -9.36 2.13
C PRO A 14 49.14 -8.99 1.23
N ASP A 15 48.84 -9.85 0.27
CA ASP A 15 47.75 -9.67 -0.70
C ASP A 15 46.41 -10.26 -0.23
N GLU A 16 46.35 -10.83 0.98
CA GLU A 16 45.13 -11.39 1.56
C GLU A 16 44.58 -10.53 2.71
N PRO A 17 43.25 -10.41 2.84
CA PRO A 17 42.21 -11.03 2.02
C PRO A 17 41.99 -10.29 0.68
N ILE A 18 41.91 -11.03 -0.42
CA ILE A 18 41.54 -10.48 -1.73
C ILE A 18 40.04 -10.17 -1.70
N VAL A 19 39.70 -8.92 -1.39
CA VAL A 19 38.31 -8.46 -1.41
C VAL A 19 37.87 -8.25 -2.86
N VAL A 20 37.29 -9.28 -3.48
CA VAL A 20 36.77 -9.16 -4.85
C VAL A 20 35.45 -8.39 -4.82
N ASP A 21 35.52 -7.09 -5.10
CA ASP A 21 34.37 -6.18 -5.18
C ASP A 21 33.29 -6.63 -6.18
N ALA A 22 33.70 -7.36 -7.23
CA ALA A 22 32.80 -7.85 -8.28
C ALA A 22 31.79 -8.90 -7.79
N VAL A 23 32.13 -9.68 -6.75
CA VAL A 23 31.21 -10.69 -6.18
C VAL A 23 30.16 -10.02 -5.28
N HIS A 24 30.53 -8.97 -4.55
CA HIS A 24 29.65 -8.28 -3.61
C HIS A 24 28.78 -7.20 -4.27
N ARG A 25 29.13 -6.77 -5.48
CA ARG A 25 28.45 -5.71 -6.23
C ARG A 25 27.71 -6.23 -7.47
N GLN A 26 27.11 -7.41 -7.38
CA GLN A 26 26.14 -7.86 -8.38
C GLN A 26 24.86 -7.02 -8.28
N LEU A 27 24.83 -5.87 -8.94
CA LEU A 27 23.65 -5.01 -8.97
C LEU A 27 22.65 -5.58 -9.97
N ASN A 28 21.41 -5.84 -9.53
CA ASN A 28 20.33 -6.31 -10.40
C ASN A 28 20.24 -5.42 -11.67
N PRO A 29 20.22 -6.00 -12.90
CA PRO A 29 20.19 -5.22 -14.14
C PRO A 29 19.04 -4.21 -14.20
N ILE A 30 17.88 -4.54 -13.63
CA ILE A 30 16.74 -3.62 -13.53
C ILE A 30 17.13 -2.39 -12.70
N ARG A 31 17.90 -2.61 -11.62
CA ARG A 31 18.40 -1.55 -10.75
C ARG A 31 19.43 -0.66 -11.42
N VAL A 32 20.27 -1.22 -12.28
CA VAL A 32 21.20 -0.44 -13.10
C VAL A 32 20.42 0.43 -14.09
N LEU A 33 19.42 -0.12 -14.75
CA LEU A 33 18.66 0.56 -15.79
C LEU A 33 17.90 1.78 -15.26
N TYR A 34 17.12 1.64 -14.17
CA TYR A 34 16.36 2.79 -13.65
C TYR A 34 17.26 3.84 -12.99
N ARG A 35 18.45 3.45 -12.50
CA ARG A 35 19.40 4.36 -11.84
C ARG A 35 20.23 5.16 -12.86
N TRP A 36 20.50 4.58 -14.03
CA TRP A 36 21.33 5.17 -15.08
C TRP A 36 20.96 6.62 -15.48
N PRO A 37 19.69 6.96 -15.77
CA PRO A 37 19.34 8.34 -16.16
C PRO A 37 19.60 9.34 -15.03
N TRP A 38 19.31 8.97 -13.78
CA TRP A 38 19.54 9.83 -12.62
C TRP A 38 21.01 10.02 -12.29
N ASP A 39 21.84 8.99 -12.51
CA ASP A 39 23.30 9.09 -12.36
C ASP A 39 23.90 10.03 -13.41
N LYS A 40 23.40 9.99 -14.65
CA LYS A 40 23.82 10.93 -15.71
C LYS A 40 23.39 12.36 -15.40
N LEU A 41 22.14 12.58 -15.01
CA LEU A 41 21.67 13.90 -14.58
C LEU A 41 22.51 14.45 -13.43
N TYR A 42 22.82 13.60 -12.45
CA TYR A 42 23.61 13.98 -11.28
C TYR A 42 25.01 14.45 -11.67
N LEU A 43 25.72 13.66 -12.49
CA LEU A 43 27.11 13.96 -12.87
C LEU A 43 27.22 15.19 -13.79
N HIS A 44 26.30 15.35 -14.74
CA HIS A 44 26.41 16.38 -15.77
C HIS A 44 25.74 17.71 -15.40
N PHE A 45 24.71 17.71 -14.55
CA PHE A 45 23.96 18.92 -14.22
C PHE A 45 23.93 19.23 -12.72
N LEU A 46 23.55 18.27 -11.87
CA LEU A 46 23.32 18.59 -10.44
C LEU A 46 24.61 18.85 -9.66
N LYS A 47 25.64 18.03 -9.88
CA LYS A 47 26.94 18.18 -9.21
C LYS A 47 27.62 19.53 -9.53
N PRO A 48 27.71 20.00 -10.80
CA PRO A 48 28.35 21.29 -11.09
C PRO A 48 27.54 22.50 -10.63
N THR A 49 26.21 22.44 -10.62
CA THR A 49 25.37 23.61 -10.29
C THR A 49 25.10 23.75 -8.79
N PHE A 50 24.81 22.65 -8.08
CA PHE A 50 24.35 22.68 -6.69
C PHE A 50 25.38 22.13 -5.69
N GLY A 51 26.52 21.63 -6.19
CA GLY A 51 27.53 20.97 -5.37
C GLY A 51 27.10 19.57 -4.91
N VAL A 52 27.99 18.91 -4.15
CA VAL A 52 27.85 17.49 -3.79
C VAL A 52 26.69 17.25 -2.83
N TYR A 53 26.50 18.14 -1.84
CA TYR A 53 25.50 17.96 -0.79
C TYR A 53 24.07 18.00 -1.35
N TYR A 54 23.69 19.12 -1.97
CA TYR A 54 22.36 19.31 -2.55
C TYR A 54 22.14 18.40 -3.76
N GLY A 55 23.15 18.19 -4.61
CA GLY A 55 23.02 17.28 -5.74
C GLY A 55 22.71 15.84 -5.31
N THR A 56 23.31 15.36 -4.22
CA THR A 56 23.06 14.01 -3.70
C THR A 56 21.66 13.91 -3.11
N ALA A 57 21.21 14.94 -2.38
CA ALA A 57 19.84 14.99 -1.86
C ALA A 57 18.82 14.88 -3.01
N ILE A 58 18.96 15.71 -4.04
CA ILE A 58 18.03 15.73 -5.19
C ILE A 58 18.04 14.39 -5.96
N ARG A 59 19.23 13.80 -6.18
CA ARG A 59 19.37 12.48 -6.84
C ARG A 59 18.60 11.37 -6.12
N VAL A 60 18.46 11.44 -4.80
CA VAL A 60 17.78 10.40 -4.01
C VAL A 60 16.30 10.71 -3.80
N THR A 61 15.93 11.97 -3.62
CA THR A 61 14.56 12.36 -3.28
C THR A 61 13.64 12.43 -4.50
N VAL A 62 14.07 13.06 -5.59
CA VAL A 62 13.22 13.28 -6.77
C VAL A 62 12.72 11.98 -7.40
N PRO A 63 13.56 10.94 -7.63
CA PRO A 63 13.06 9.69 -8.19
C PRO A 63 12.03 9.03 -7.29
N LYS A 64 12.23 9.11 -5.97
CA LYS A 64 11.29 8.55 -4.99
C LYS A 64 9.96 9.30 -5.02
N VAL A 65 9.99 10.63 -5.07
CA VAL A 65 8.76 11.45 -5.16
C VAL A 65 7.98 11.11 -6.43
N ILE A 66 8.66 11.00 -7.57
CA ILE A 66 8.02 10.62 -8.84
C ILE A 66 7.40 9.22 -8.76
N LEU A 67 8.14 8.23 -8.23
CA LEU A 67 7.63 6.87 -8.07
C LEU A 67 6.45 6.81 -7.10
N THR A 68 6.51 7.53 -5.98
CA THR A 68 5.41 7.63 -5.01
C THR A 68 4.18 8.28 -5.66
N PHE A 69 4.36 9.36 -6.41
CA PHE A 69 3.27 10.03 -7.12
C PHE A 69 2.61 9.10 -8.14
N LEU A 70 3.41 8.43 -8.99
CA LEU A 70 2.91 7.46 -9.95
C LEU A 70 2.19 6.29 -9.28
N ALA A 71 2.71 5.79 -8.16
CA ALA A 71 2.07 4.72 -7.40
C ALA A 71 0.72 5.18 -6.85
N LEU A 72 0.64 6.37 -6.26
CA LEU A 72 -0.61 6.95 -5.75
C LEU A 72 -1.62 7.19 -6.86
N GLU A 73 -1.19 7.73 -8.00
CA GLU A 73 -2.06 7.97 -9.15
C GLU A 73 -2.58 6.66 -9.74
N THR A 74 -1.73 5.63 -9.85
CA THR A 74 -2.13 4.29 -10.31
C THR A 74 -3.12 3.65 -9.33
N MET A 75 -2.86 3.73 -8.03
CA MET A 75 -3.76 3.23 -6.99
C MET A 75 -5.09 3.97 -7.00
N TYR A 76 -5.07 5.29 -7.15
CA TYR A 76 -6.27 6.11 -7.22
C TYR A 76 -7.08 5.80 -8.48
N TYR A 77 -6.42 5.69 -9.64
CA TYR A 77 -7.08 5.31 -10.89
C TYR A 77 -7.72 3.93 -10.78
N TYR A 78 -6.98 2.94 -10.27
CA TYR A 78 -7.49 1.59 -10.03
C TYR A 78 -8.69 1.64 -9.08
N TRP A 79 -8.58 2.30 -7.94
CA TRP A 79 -9.69 2.43 -6.99
C TRP A 79 -10.89 3.16 -7.61
N LYS A 80 -10.69 4.18 -8.43
CA LYS A 80 -11.76 4.97 -9.04
C LYS A 80 -12.54 4.21 -10.10
N TYR A 81 -11.88 3.41 -10.93
CA TYR A 81 -12.50 2.77 -12.10
C TYR A 81 -12.75 1.27 -11.94
N GLU A 82 -12.04 0.60 -11.02
CA GLU A 82 -12.21 -0.83 -10.70
C GLU A 82 -12.95 -1.01 -9.37
N VAL A 83 -13.89 -0.11 -9.07
CA VAL A 83 -14.83 -0.30 -7.96
C VAL A 83 -15.66 -1.54 -8.27
N LYS A 84 -15.80 -2.42 -7.29
CA LYS A 84 -16.63 -3.62 -7.41
C LYS A 84 -18.07 -3.19 -7.66
N ASP A 85 -18.57 -3.47 -8.86
CA ASP A 85 -19.94 -3.20 -9.26
C ASP A 85 -20.68 -4.52 -9.54
N TRP A 86 -21.99 -4.48 -9.72
CA TRP A 86 -22.78 -5.69 -10.04
C TRP A 86 -22.34 -6.39 -11.34
N GLN A 87 -21.66 -5.67 -12.24
CA GLN A 87 -21.06 -6.21 -13.47
C GLN A 87 -19.64 -6.78 -13.26
N HIS A 88 -18.92 -6.34 -12.23
CA HIS A 88 -17.51 -6.68 -12.00
C HIS A 88 -17.33 -7.20 -10.57
N LEU A 89 -17.28 -8.53 -10.43
CA LEU A 89 -17.11 -9.23 -9.14
C LEU A 89 -15.74 -9.01 -8.47
N ARG A 90 -14.79 -8.43 -9.20
CA ARG A 90 -13.43 -8.12 -8.74
C ARG A 90 -13.33 -6.61 -8.49
N GLY A 91 -12.58 -6.22 -7.45
CA GLY A 91 -12.37 -4.83 -7.11
C GLY A 91 -12.50 -4.55 -5.62
N ILE A 92 -12.32 -3.29 -5.25
CA ILE A 92 -12.50 -2.83 -3.87
C ILE A 92 -14.00 -2.58 -3.65
N GLU A 93 -14.57 -3.20 -2.62
CA GLU A 93 -15.94 -2.93 -2.18
C GLU A 93 -15.95 -1.65 -1.34
N THR A 94 -16.46 -0.57 -1.92
CA THR A 94 -16.65 0.69 -1.19
C THR A 94 -18.02 0.69 -0.54
N MET A 95 -18.05 0.72 0.78
CA MET A 95 -19.30 0.99 1.50
C MET A 95 -19.54 2.50 1.52
N PRO A 96 -20.77 2.96 1.27
CA PRO A 96 -21.08 4.38 1.43
C PRO A 96 -20.77 4.80 2.87
N GLN A 97 -20.19 5.99 3.01
CA GLN A 97 -19.94 6.57 4.33
C GLN A 97 -21.27 6.68 5.07
N LYS A 98 -21.34 6.07 6.26
CA LYS A 98 -22.49 6.27 7.15
C LYS A 98 -22.31 7.58 7.88
N ASP A 99 -23.15 8.55 7.56
CA ASP A 99 -23.17 9.80 8.31
C ASP A 99 -23.71 9.54 9.71
N VAL A 100 -22.87 9.81 10.72
CA VAL A 100 -23.23 9.66 12.13
C VAL A 100 -23.68 11.01 12.66
N ILE A 101 -24.95 11.12 13.03
CA ILE A 101 -25.50 12.31 13.69
C ILE A 101 -25.27 12.17 15.19
N THR A 102 -24.30 12.94 15.70
CA THR A 102 -23.93 12.93 17.12
C THR A 102 -25.07 13.38 18.04
N ASN A 103 -25.84 14.39 17.62
CA ASN A 103 -26.90 15.01 18.44
C ASN A 103 -28.32 14.49 18.09
N ALA A 104 -28.43 13.24 17.63
CA ALA A 104 -29.69 12.70 17.13
C ALA A 104 -30.84 12.80 18.16
N LYS A 105 -30.55 12.58 19.45
CA LYS A 105 -31.58 12.64 20.52
C LYS A 105 -32.14 14.04 20.74
N GLU A 106 -31.28 15.06 20.69
CA GLU A 106 -31.68 16.46 20.93
C GLU A 106 -32.49 17.02 19.77
N ILE A 107 -32.11 16.66 18.55
CA ILE A 107 -32.82 17.05 17.33
C ILE A 107 -34.22 16.43 17.31
N GLU A 108 -34.35 15.15 17.68
CA GLU A 108 -35.64 14.48 17.73
C GLU A 108 -36.56 15.08 18.82
N ALA A 109 -35.99 15.48 19.96
CA ALA A 109 -36.74 16.14 21.03
C ALA A 109 -37.26 17.53 20.64
N LYS A 110 -36.48 18.32 19.87
CA LYS A 110 -36.87 19.65 19.40
C LYS A 110 -37.77 19.60 18.16
N TYR A 111 -37.53 18.65 17.26
CA TYR A 111 -38.19 18.54 15.96
C TYR A 111 -38.48 17.06 15.66
N PRO A 112 -39.59 16.50 16.19
CA PRO A 112 -39.90 15.09 16.03
C PRO A 112 -40.12 14.72 14.55
N GLY A 113 -39.48 13.64 14.12
CA GLY A 113 -39.57 13.11 12.76
C GLY A 113 -38.84 13.95 11.68
N LEU A 114 -38.11 15.00 12.06
CA LEU A 114 -37.33 15.80 11.11
C LEU A 114 -36.19 14.97 10.49
N GLN A 115 -35.56 14.10 11.28
CA GLN A 115 -34.47 13.24 10.81
C GLN A 115 -34.94 12.27 9.73
N ALA A 116 -36.10 11.64 9.93
CA ALA A 116 -36.68 10.70 8.96
C ALA A 116 -37.11 11.37 7.65
N LYS A 117 -37.41 12.69 7.68
CA LYS A 117 -37.80 13.47 6.50
C LYS A 117 -36.61 14.12 5.80
N GLY A 118 -35.61 14.56 6.57
CA GLY A 118 -34.45 15.30 6.07
C GLY A 118 -33.27 14.43 5.66
N LEU A 119 -33.17 13.20 6.19
CA LEU A 119 -32.13 12.24 5.81
C LEU A 119 -32.72 11.25 4.82
N GLU A 120 -32.08 11.15 3.67
CA GLU A 120 -32.33 10.05 2.76
C GLU A 120 -31.84 8.76 3.43
N ASN A 121 -32.75 7.82 3.70
CA ASN A 121 -32.37 6.49 4.15
C ASN A 121 -32.14 5.63 2.90
N PRO A 122 -30.88 5.36 2.49
CA PRO A 122 -30.60 4.55 1.30
C PRO A 122 -31.12 3.10 1.43
N ALA A 123 -31.37 2.63 2.66
CA ALA A 123 -31.98 1.32 2.91
C ALA A 123 -33.51 1.33 2.81
N LYS A 124 -34.17 2.50 2.68
CA LYS A 124 -35.64 2.60 2.57
C LYS A 124 -36.21 1.78 1.41
N HIS A 125 -35.45 1.67 0.32
CA HIS A 125 -35.86 0.94 -0.87
C HIS A 125 -35.43 -0.54 -0.87
N ASN A 126 -34.84 -1.05 0.22
CA ASN A 126 -34.43 -2.45 0.37
C ASN A 126 -33.71 -2.98 -0.89
N TYR A 127 -32.76 -2.22 -1.43
CA TYR A 127 -31.96 -2.70 -2.55
C TYR A 127 -31.06 -3.83 -2.04
N TYR A 128 -31.50 -5.07 -2.28
CA TYR A 128 -30.67 -6.25 -2.07
C TYR A 128 -29.70 -6.33 -3.24
N SER A 129 -28.40 -6.28 -2.94
CA SER A 129 -27.37 -6.64 -3.91
C SER A 129 -27.75 -7.97 -4.59
N PRO A 130 -27.63 -8.09 -5.92
CA PRO A 130 -27.86 -9.36 -6.62
C PRO A 130 -26.94 -10.50 -6.14
N THR A 131 -25.87 -10.21 -5.38
CA THR A 131 -24.98 -11.23 -4.83
C THR A 131 -25.67 -12.10 -3.78
N PHE A 132 -25.37 -13.39 -3.81
CA PHE A 132 -25.96 -14.43 -2.97
C PHE A 132 -25.58 -14.34 -1.49
N ASP A 133 -24.68 -13.42 -1.10
CA ASP A 133 -24.11 -13.32 0.25
C ASP A 133 -25.13 -12.96 1.34
N LYS A 134 -26.28 -12.40 0.96
CA LYS A 134 -27.33 -11.98 1.91
C LYS A 134 -28.66 -12.74 1.75
N ARG A 135 -28.63 -13.97 1.23
CA ARG A 135 -29.80 -14.85 1.38
C ARG A 135 -29.84 -15.34 2.82
N THR A 136 -30.54 -14.63 3.71
CA THR A 136 -31.23 -15.34 4.79
C THR A 136 -32.17 -16.30 4.07
N ALA A 137 -31.85 -17.60 4.08
CA ALA A 137 -32.70 -18.57 3.43
C ALA A 137 -34.10 -18.42 4.05
N TYR A 138 -35.11 -18.13 3.23
CA TYR A 138 -36.53 -18.14 3.64
C TYR A 138 -37.01 -19.56 4.02
N LEU A 139 -36.10 -20.52 4.15
CA LEU A 139 -36.36 -21.82 4.74
C LEU A 139 -36.63 -21.60 6.22
N ASP A 140 -37.91 -21.48 6.57
CA ASP A 140 -38.39 -21.78 7.90
C ASP A 140 -38.15 -23.28 8.16
N VAL A 141 -36.95 -23.61 8.64
CA VAL A 141 -36.57 -24.99 9.01
C VAL A 141 -37.27 -25.46 10.28
N GLY A 142 -38.21 -24.67 10.82
CA GLY A 142 -38.88 -24.92 12.08
C GLY A 142 -37.92 -24.80 13.28
N VAL A 143 -38.47 -24.96 14.47
CA VAL A 143 -37.68 -24.92 15.71
C VAL A 143 -36.75 -26.13 15.74
N THR A 144 -35.44 -25.90 15.84
CA THR A 144 -34.45 -26.98 15.97
C THR A 144 -34.74 -27.78 17.23
N LYS A 145 -35.01 -29.09 17.07
CA LYS A 145 -35.35 -30.01 18.18
C LYS A 145 -34.16 -30.37 19.10
N ARG A 146 -33.01 -29.67 19.01
CA ARG A 146 -31.82 -30.01 19.78
C ARG A 146 -31.83 -29.29 21.13
N PRO A 147 -31.67 -30.02 22.26
CA PRO A 147 -31.67 -29.45 23.60
C PRO A 147 -30.27 -28.97 24.00
N TRP A 148 -29.66 -28.09 23.20
CA TRP A 148 -28.51 -27.29 23.62
C TRP A 148 -28.35 -26.05 22.73
#